data_AF-A0A2M7WIK3-F1
#
_entry.id   AF-A0A2M7WIK3-F1
#
_cell.length_a   1.000
_cell.length_b   1.000
_cell.length_c   1.000
_cell.angle_alpha   90.00
_cell.angle_beta   90.00
_cell.angle_gamma   90.00
#
_symmetry.space_group_name_H-M   'P 1'
#
loop_
_entity.id
_entity.type
_entity.pdbx_description
1 polymer ?
#
loop_
_entity_poly.entity_id
_entity_poly.type
_entity_poly.pdbx_seq_one_letter_code
_entity_poly.pdbx_strand_id
1 'polypeptide(L)'
;MSNSIWPFDSYQEPKPPIEDGSIGSIRYFVACPFEPRQRWDDLFSLIETVVRSVATPFGLEVKCYRADHIASAGVIHSEIWRELRTADFLIFDVSGQNGNVMLELGVASAWRRKEHVIILRDRNDEKPPPFDINPARRLEYEISFSGIQKFMGDLGTTIGKALASIPFDTPARREVKLPFAATLTDSIDSPELYTEDITHRRILPNDCLEFGAPLNYRYSWMSLGDIRLAKVHVKVDMKMTMEVPNRDPYMGVMVRGQSYLGNCGHLAFVRKDGTVYLNEREDDVGKWHDEDLGKIADLNIKQFVHFDIRIDDNGLCIRVDGFSRRMALSDLPYVFTAGRVLLIAGHCRIGISNIEVTELQ
;
A
#
# COMPACT_ATOMS: atom_id res chain seq x y z
N MET A 1 21.21 -20.50 8.80
CA MET A 1 19.93 -20.36 9.51
C MET A 1 20.02 -21.17 10.78
N SER A 2 19.59 -20.60 11.88
CA SER A 2 19.47 -21.25 13.17
C SER A 2 18.48 -22.41 13.06
N ASN A 3 18.88 -23.60 13.48
CA ASN A 3 17.96 -24.74 13.66
C ASN A 3 17.16 -24.62 14.98
N SER A 4 17.06 -23.41 15.54
CA SER A 4 16.33 -23.19 16.79
C SER A 4 14.84 -23.41 16.58
N ILE A 5 14.24 -24.09 17.55
CA ILE A 5 12.79 -24.22 17.68
C ILE A 5 12.16 -22.96 18.28
N TRP A 6 12.95 -22.07 18.88
CA TRP A 6 12.45 -20.90 19.59
C TRP A 6 12.21 -19.73 18.63
N PRO A 7 10.99 -19.15 18.63
CA PRO A 7 10.68 -18.01 17.77
C PRO A 7 11.66 -16.83 17.97
N PHE A 8 12.02 -16.53 19.22
CA PHE A 8 12.88 -15.39 19.55
C PHE A 8 14.23 -15.44 18.82
N ASP A 9 14.87 -16.61 18.78
CA ASP A 9 16.15 -16.79 18.10
C ASP A 9 16.02 -16.53 16.60
N SER A 10 14.92 -17.00 15.99
CA SER A 10 14.61 -16.67 14.60
C SER A 10 14.41 -15.17 14.41
N TYR A 11 13.67 -14.49 15.27
CA TYR A 11 13.42 -13.04 15.16
C TYR A 11 14.70 -12.20 15.19
N GLN A 12 15.70 -12.63 15.96
CA GLN A 12 17.00 -11.95 16.04
C GLN A 12 17.86 -12.10 14.78
N GLU A 13 17.61 -13.11 13.96
CA GLU A 13 18.31 -13.23 12.68
C GLU A 13 17.97 -12.03 11.79
N PRO A 14 18.95 -11.46 11.07
CA PRO A 14 18.69 -10.43 10.08
C PRO A 14 17.54 -10.90 9.17
N LYS A 15 16.57 -10.01 8.93
CA LYS A 15 15.51 -10.31 7.96
C LYS A 15 16.22 -10.72 6.67
N PRO A 16 15.91 -11.91 6.10
CA PRO A 16 16.51 -12.31 4.84
C PRO A 16 16.34 -11.15 3.86
N PRO A 17 17.38 -10.80 3.08
CA PRO A 17 17.17 -9.86 1.98
C PRO A 17 15.97 -10.38 1.20
N ILE A 18 15.02 -9.50 0.89
CA ILE A 18 13.95 -9.83 -0.04
C ILE A 18 14.66 -10.44 -1.25
N GLU A 19 14.43 -11.72 -1.54
CA GLU A 19 15.10 -12.41 -2.64
C GLU A 19 15.02 -11.52 -3.87
N ASP A 20 16.17 -11.37 -4.56
CA ASP A 20 16.47 -10.34 -5.57
C ASP A 20 15.26 -9.75 -6.30
N GLY A 21 15.24 -8.42 -6.30
CA GLY A 21 14.51 -7.46 -7.14
C GLY A 21 13.43 -7.96 -8.11
N SER A 22 12.29 -7.24 -8.07
CA SER A 22 11.13 -7.29 -8.99
C SER A 22 10.01 -8.28 -8.64
N ILE A 23 9.21 -8.01 -7.58
CA ILE A 23 8.01 -8.79 -7.13
C ILE A 23 8.07 -10.25 -7.64
N GLY A 24 9.09 -11.00 -7.22
CA GLY A 24 9.19 -12.39 -7.58
C GLY A 24 8.10 -13.14 -6.83
N SER A 25 6.88 -13.15 -7.37
CA SER A 25 5.63 -13.68 -6.78
C SER A 25 5.28 -13.20 -5.36
N ILE A 26 4.07 -12.72 -5.13
CA ILE A 26 3.55 -12.46 -3.78
C ILE A 26 3.53 -13.77 -3.00
N ARG A 27 4.21 -13.81 -1.85
CA ARG A 27 4.30 -14.97 -0.98
C ARG A 27 3.27 -14.87 0.12
N TYR A 28 2.46 -15.90 0.30
CA TYR A 28 1.57 -15.99 1.45
C TYR A 28 1.72 -17.32 2.16
N PHE A 29 1.55 -17.27 3.48
CA PHE A 29 1.64 -18.46 4.33
C PHE A 29 0.27 -18.83 4.87
N VAL A 30 -0.07 -20.11 4.79
CA VAL A 30 -1.32 -20.65 5.33
C VAL A 30 -1.01 -21.64 6.44
N ALA A 31 -1.53 -21.36 7.64
CA ALA A 31 -1.55 -22.26 8.77
C ALA A 31 -2.97 -22.75 9.01
N CYS A 32 -3.15 -24.07 9.01
CA CYS A 32 -4.43 -24.72 9.27
C CYS A 32 -4.20 -26.02 10.05
N PRO A 33 -5.23 -26.56 10.73
CA PRO A 33 -5.12 -27.85 11.40
C PRO A 33 -4.77 -28.96 10.40
N PHE A 34 -4.08 -30.02 10.85
CA PHE A 34 -3.68 -31.12 9.97
C PHE A 34 -4.80 -32.15 9.74
N GLU A 35 -5.67 -32.35 10.73
CA GLU A 35 -6.76 -33.35 10.67
C GLU A 35 -8.13 -32.71 10.87
N PRO A 36 -9.18 -33.18 10.18
CA PRO A 36 -9.15 -34.22 9.14
C PRO A 36 -8.60 -33.69 7.81
N ARG A 37 -7.59 -34.36 7.24
CA ARG A 37 -6.82 -33.88 6.08
C ARG A 37 -7.66 -33.38 4.90
N GLN A 38 -8.68 -34.15 4.49
CA GLN A 38 -9.52 -33.82 3.33
C GLN A 38 -10.18 -32.44 3.46
N ARG A 39 -10.71 -32.13 4.64
CA ARG A 39 -11.39 -30.86 4.91
C ARG A 39 -10.44 -29.67 4.72
N TRP A 40 -9.19 -29.83 5.14
CA TRP A 40 -8.20 -28.76 5.09
C TRP A 40 -7.59 -28.60 3.69
N ASP A 41 -7.43 -29.69 2.96
CA ASP A 41 -7.05 -29.66 1.54
C ASP A 41 -8.12 -28.95 0.69
N ASP A 42 -9.40 -29.16 0.97
CA ASP A 42 -10.51 -28.48 0.28
C ASP A 42 -10.54 -26.97 0.59
N LEU A 43 -10.42 -26.59 1.87
CA LEU A 43 -10.34 -25.18 2.27
C LEU A 43 -9.11 -24.49 1.67
N PHE A 44 -7.97 -25.16 1.66
CA PHE A 44 -6.75 -24.65 1.06
C PHE A 44 -6.93 -24.38 -0.44
N SER A 45 -7.51 -25.34 -1.17
CA SER A 45 -7.80 -25.19 -2.60
C SER A 45 -8.72 -24.00 -2.88
N LEU A 46 -9.69 -23.77 -1.99
CA LEU A 46 -10.56 -22.60 -2.05
C LEU A 46 -9.80 -21.29 -1.83
N ILE A 47 -8.97 -21.22 -0.80
CA ILE A 47 -8.12 -20.05 -0.51
C ILE A 47 -7.23 -19.76 -1.71
N GLU A 48 -6.53 -20.77 -2.25
CA GLU A 48 -5.65 -20.60 -3.40
C GLU A 48 -6.41 -20.07 -4.62
N THR A 49 -7.59 -20.63 -4.90
CA THR A 49 -8.46 -20.16 -5.98
C THR A 49 -8.82 -18.69 -5.81
N VAL A 50 -9.21 -18.28 -4.61
CA VAL A 50 -9.57 -16.89 -4.31
C VAL A 50 -8.35 -15.98 -4.46
N VAL A 51 -7.20 -16.32 -3.84
CA VAL A 51 -5.98 -15.52 -3.93
C VAL A 51 -5.57 -15.32 -5.39
N ARG A 52 -5.55 -16.38 -6.21
CA ARG A 52 -5.21 -16.31 -7.64
C ARG A 52 -6.21 -15.46 -8.42
N SER A 53 -7.51 -15.60 -8.14
CA SER A 53 -8.57 -14.83 -8.80
C SER A 53 -8.45 -13.31 -8.53
N VAL A 54 -7.98 -12.94 -7.35
CA VAL A 54 -7.76 -11.53 -6.97
C VAL A 54 -6.44 -11.00 -7.52
N ALA A 55 -5.37 -11.79 -7.48
CA ALA A 55 -4.03 -11.36 -7.89
C ALA A 55 -3.85 -11.23 -9.41
N THR A 56 -4.46 -12.14 -10.18
CA THR A 56 -4.30 -12.19 -11.65
C THR A 56 -4.73 -10.88 -12.35
N PRO A 57 -5.86 -10.25 -11.99
CA PRO A 57 -6.23 -8.93 -12.52
C PRO A 57 -5.21 -7.81 -12.27
N PHE A 58 -4.38 -7.92 -11.21
CA PHE A 58 -3.30 -6.98 -10.91
C PHE A 58 -1.97 -7.36 -11.59
N GLY A 59 -1.93 -8.45 -12.37
CA GLY A 59 -0.70 -8.95 -12.99
C GLY A 59 0.30 -9.54 -11.99
N LEU A 60 -0.16 -9.92 -10.80
CA LEU A 60 0.68 -10.43 -9.72
C LEU A 60 0.71 -11.96 -9.76
N GLU A 61 1.91 -12.55 -9.82
CA GLU A 61 2.10 -13.96 -9.51
C GLU A 61 1.97 -14.16 -7.99
N VAL A 62 1.42 -15.29 -7.55
CA VAL A 62 1.30 -15.64 -6.14
C VAL A 62 1.89 -17.02 -5.88
N LYS A 63 2.64 -17.16 -4.79
CA LYS A 63 3.17 -18.43 -4.28
C LYS A 63 2.67 -18.67 -2.87
N CYS A 64 2.10 -19.84 -2.67
CA CYS A 64 1.64 -20.28 -1.36
C CYS A 64 2.69 -21.14 -0.67
N TYR A 65 2.91 -20.88 0.61
CA TYR A 65 3.64 -21.76 1.51
C TYR A 65 2.67 -22.31 2.54
N ARG A 66 2.55 -23.64 2.61
CA ARG A 66 1.68 -24.35 3.57
C ARG A 66 2.57 -24.98 4.64
N ALA A 67 2.25 -24.77 5.91
CA ALA A 67 3.08 -25.20 7.03
C ALA A 67 3.43 -26.70 7.00
N ASP A 68 2.48 -27.54 6.60
CA ASP A 68 2.60 -29.00 6.50
C ASP A 68 3.26 -29.50 5.20
N HIS A 69 3.46 -28.63 4.20
CA HIS A 69 4.20 -28.94 2.97
C HIS A 69 5.68 -28.54 3.04
N ILE A 70 6.13 -27.98 4.16
CA ILE A 70 7.54 -27.66 4.39
C ILE A 70 8.30 -28.97 4.64
N ALA A 71 8.70 -29.62 3.55
CA ALA A 71 9.52 -30.81 3.56
C ALA A 71 11.00 -30.39 3.57
N SER A 72 11.64 -30.42 4.74
CA SER A 72 13.09 -30.25 4.83
C SER A 72 13.74 -31.33 5.68
N ALA A 73 14.98 -31.66 5.33
CA ALA A 73 15.88 -32.45 6.17
C ALA A 73 16.39 -31.55 7.30
N GLY A 74 15.53 -31.18 8.26
CA GLY A 74 15.82 -30.20 9.30
C GLY A 74 14.70 -30.02 10.32
N VAL A 75 14.82 -29.02 11.18
CA VAL A 75 13.79 -28.65 12.17
C VAL A 75 12.73 -27.79 11.50
N ILE A 76 11.53 -28.35 11.28
CA ILE A 76 10.42 -27.68 10.56
C ILE A 76 10.08 -26.29 11.15
N HIS A 77 10.23 -26.11 12.46
CA HIS A 77 9.91 -24.86 13.15
C HIS A 77 10.71 -23.65 12.65
N SER A 78 12.01 -23.79 12.39
CA SER A 78 12.83 -22.65 11.92
C SER A 78 12.35 -22.12 10.57
N GLU A 79 11.75 -22.98 9.75
CA GLU A 79 11.17 -22.59 8.46
C GLU A 79 9.79 -21.96 8.62
N ILE A 80 8.95 -22.48 9.50
CA ILE A 80 7.69 -21.82 9.86
C ILE A 80 7.97 -20.40 10.37
N TRP A 81 8.91 -20.23 11.30
CA TRP A 81 9.30 -18.92 11.82
C TRP A 81 9.88 -17.99 10.74
N ARG A 82 10.60 -18.54 9.76
CA ARG A 82 11.03 -17.78 8.58
C ARG A 82 9.82 -17.31 7.77
N GLU A 83 8.91 -18.20 7.40
CA GLU A 83 7.74 -17.85 6.58
C GLU A 83 6.82 -16.84 7.29
N LEU A 84 6.61 -16.98 8.61
CA LEU A 84 5.86 -15.98 9.39
C LEU A 84 6.51 -14.58 9.31
N ARG A 85 7.85 -14.51 9.23
CA ARG A 85 8.58 -13.23 9.11
C ARG A 85 8.63 -12.71 7.68
N THR A 86 8.70 -13.57 6.67
CA THR A 86 9.03 -13.16 5.29
C THR A 86 7.85 -13.15 4.33
N ALA A 87 6.78 -13.90 4.59
CA ALA A 87 5.59 -13.84 3.74
C ALA A 87 5.01 -12.42 3.70
N ASP A 88 4.36 -12.06 2.60
CA ASP A 88 3.72 -10.76 2.43
C ASP A 88 2.45 -10.65 3.29
N PHE A 89 1.69 -11.75 3.37
CA PHE A 89 0.57 -11.90 4.30
C PHE A 89 0.41 -13.34 4.78
N LEU A 90 -0.33 -13.49 5.88
CA LEU A 90 -0.53 -14.74 6.59
C LEU A 90 -2.03 -15.04 6.71
N ILE A 91 -2.41 -16.30 6.58
CA ILE A 91 -3.77 -16.79 6.80
C ILE A 91 -3.72 -17.89 7.86
N PHE A 92 -4.51 -17.74 8.92
CA PHE A 92 -4.61 -18.70 10.02
C PHE A 92 -6.04 -19.20 10.14
N ASP A 93 -6.25 -20.51 10.01
CA ASP A 93 -7.52 -21.13 10.40
C ASP A 93 -7.49 -21.59 11.85
N VAL A 94 -8.22 -20.88 12.72
CA VAL A 94 -8.27 -21.16 14.15
C VAL A 94 -9.39 -22.13 14.56
N SER A 95 -10.07 -22.75 13.59
CA SER A 95 -11.14 -23.71 13.84
C SER A 95 -10.65 -24.92 14.64
N GLY A 96 -11.47 -25.40 15.57
CA GLY A 96 -11.15 -26.50 16.46
C GLY A 96 -10.09 -26.16 17.52
N GLN A 97 -9.52 -24.94 17.48
CA GLN A 97 -8.47 -24.44 18.37
C GLN A 97 -7.22 -25.33 18.38
N ASN A 98 -6.70 -25.65 17.19
CA ASN A 98 -5.47 -26.41 17.09
C ASN A 98 -4.31 -25.67 17.79
N GLY A 99 -3.65 -26.32 18.74
CA GLY A 99 -2.59 -25.70 19.55
C GLY A 99 -1.40 -25.18 18.74
N ASN A 100 -1.05 -25.85 17.64
CA ASN A 100 0.06 -25.42 16.78
C ASN A 100 -0.31 -24.13 16.03
N VAL A 101 -1.48 -24.10 15.41
CA VAL A 101 -1.95 -22.89 14.70
C VAL A 101 -2.12 -21.71 15.66
N MET A 102 -2.58 -21.97 16.89
CA MET A 102 -2.70 -20.93 17.92
C MET A 102 -1.33 -20.39 18.35
N LEU A 103 -0.31 -21.24 18.48
CA LEU A 103 1.07 -20.81 18.76
C LEU A 103 1.61 -19.94 17.62
N GLU A 104 1.46 -20.39 16.38
CA GLU A 104 1.92 -19.66 15.19
C GLU A 104 1.20 -18.31 15.04
N LEU A 105 -0.11 -18.26 15.27
CA LEU A 105 -0.87 -17.00 15.29
C LEU A 105 -0.38 -16.08 16.41
N GLY A 106 -0.07 -16.61 17.59
CA GLY A 106 0.50 -15.83 18.70
C GLY A 106 1.84 -15.21 18.34
N VAL A 107 2.75 -15.98 17.73
CA VAL A 107 4.04 -15.51 17.23
C VAL A 107 3.85 -14.46 16.13
N ALA A 108 2.99 -14.74 15.15
CA ALA A 108 2.67 -13.80 14.08
C ALA A 108 2.09 -12.48 14.63
N SER A 109 1.21 -12.55 15.63
CA SER A 109 0.62 -11.36 16.26
C SER A 109 1.66 -10.50 16.99
N ALA A 110 2.76 -11.10 17.45
CA ALA A 110 3.87 -10.36 18.05
C ALA A 110 4.81 -9.74 17.01
N TRP A 111 5.00 -10.37 15.85
CA TRP A 111 5.99 -9.95 14.84
C TRP A 111 5.43 -9.19 13.66
N ARG A 112 4.12 -9.31 13.41
CA ARG A 112 3.47 -8.81 12.21
C ARG A 112 2.44 -7.78 12.55
N ARG A 113 2.30 -6.81 11.65
CA ARG A 113 1.17 -5.88 11.65
C ARG A 113 -0.11 -6.66 11.43
N LYS A 114 -1.18 -6.26 12.12
CA LYS A 114 -2.50 -6.93 12.04
C LYS A 114 -3.04 -6.98 10.62
N GLU A 115 -2.70 -6.00 9.79
CA GLU A 115 -3.12 -5.92 8.38
C GLU A 115 -2.54 -7.04 7.51
N HIS A 116 -1.47 -7.70 7.98
CA HIS A 116 -0.84 -8.84 7.30
C HIS A 116 -1.36 -10.19 7.80
N VAL A 117 -2.30 -10.21 8.75
CA VAL A 117 -2.78 -11.42 9.40
C VAL A 117 -4.28 -11.56 9.18
N ILE A 118 -4.67 -12.59 8.44
CA ILE A 118 -6.07 -12.93 8.18
C ILE A 118 -6.42 -14.15 9.04
N ILE A 119 -7.45 -14.02 9.86
CA ILE A 119 -7.94 -15.11 10.71
C ILE A 119 -9.20 -15.68 10.09
N LEU A 120 -9.23 -16.99 9.89
CA LEU A 120 -10.36 -17.77 9.41
C LEU A 120 -10.96 -18.60 10.54
N ARG A 121 -12.26 -18.83 10.50
CA ARG A 121 -12.93 -19.73 11.44
C ARG A 121 -14.18 -20.34 10.83
N ASP A 122 -14.39 -21.63 11.07
CA ASP A 122 -15.66 -22.29 10.77
C ASP A 122 -16.75 -21.72 11.67
N ARG A 123 -17.81 -21.22 11.05
CA ARG A 123 -19.00 -20.70 11.72
C ARG A 123 -19.66 -21.76 12.59
N ASN A 124 -19.55 -23.04 12.22
CA ASN A 124 -20.13 -24.17 12.92
C ASN A 124 -19.18 -24.76 13.98
N ASP A 125 -18.02 -24.16 14.23
CA ASP A 125 -17.15 -24.58 15.33
C ASP A 125 -17.80 -24.28 16.68
N GLU A 126 -18.20 -25.35 17.38
CA GLU A 126 -18.86 -25.29 18.69
C GLU A 126 -17.97 -24.69 19.78
N LYS A 127 -16.64 -24.73 19.60
CA LYS A 127 -15.72 -24.18 20.60
C LYS A 127 -15.69 -22.66 20.51
N PRO A 128 -16.04 -21.90 21.58
CA PRO A 128 -15.99 -20.45 21.55
C PRO A 128 -14.55 -19.97 21.36
N PRO A 129 -14.29 -18.90 20.60
CA PRO A 129 -12.93 -18.47 20.32
C PRO A 129 -12.20 -18.08 21.62
N PRO A 130 -10.90 -18.40 21.77
CA PRO A 130 -10.13 -18.06 22.96
C PRO A 130 -10.18 -16.57 23.29
N PHE A 131 -10.18 -16.25 24.58
CA PHE A 131 -10.39 -14.88 25.09
C PHE A 131 -9.50 -13.83 24.42
N ASP A 132 -8.19 -14.08 24.32
CA ASP A 132 -7.23 -13.10 23.79
C ASP A 132 -7.39 -12.85 22.29
N ILE A 133 -7.87 -13.83 21.51
CA ILE A 133 -8.08 -13.68 20.07
C ILE A 133 -9.52 -13.32 19.70
N ASN A 134 -10.48 -13.42 20.63
CA ASN A 134 -11.88 -13.16 20.37
C ASN A 134 -12.16 -11.72 19.84
N PRO A 135 -11.48 -10.66 20.32
CA PRO A 135 -11.64 -9.31 19.78
C PRO A 135 -11.09 -9.14 18.36
N ALA A 136 -10.25 -10.06 17.88
CA ALA A 136 -9.67 -9.98 16.55
C ALA A 136 -10.74 -10.17 15.47
N ARG A 137 -10.65 -9.37 14.40
CA ARG A 137 -11.51 -9.58 13.23
C ARG A 137 -11.17 -10.92 12.59
N ARG A 138 -12.20 -11.68 12.26
CA ARG A 138 -12.11 -12.99 11.62
C ARG A 138 -13.08 -13.07 10.45
N LEU A 139 -12.70 -13.82 9.44
CA LEU A 139 -13.58 -14.23 8.36
C LEU A 139 -14.18 -15.59 8.73
N GLU A 140 -15.49 -15.64 8.83
CA GLU A 140 -16.19 -16.89 9.11
C GLU A 140 -16.56 -17.57 7.80
N TYR A 141 -16.30 -18.87 7.71
CA TYR A 141 -16.74 -19.71 6.59
C TYR A 141 -17.71 -20.77 7.08
N GLU A 142 -18.54 -21.26 6.17
CA GLU A 142 -19.53 -22.29 6.45
C GLU A 142 -19.55 -23.26 5.27
N ILE A 143 -19.51 -24.57 5.54
CA ILE A 143 -19.51 -25.63 4.52
C ILE A 143 -20.94 -25.82 3.98
N SER A 144 -21.46 -24.79 3.33
CA SER A 144 -22.71 -24.78 2.57
C SER A 144 -22.49 -24.01 1.28
N PHE A 145 -23.30 -24.27 0.25
CA PHE A 145 -23.14 -23.59 -1.05
C PHE A 145 -23.14 -22.06 -0.88
N SER A 146 -24.12 -21.53 -0.15
CA SER A 146 -24.24 -20.10 0.12
C SER A 146 -23.12 -19.57 1.04
N GLY A 147 -22.71 -20.36 2.03
CA GLY A 147 -21.63 -20.02 2.96
C GLY A 147 -20.29 -19.87 2.26
N ILE A 148 -19.95 -20.81 1.38
CA ILE A 148 -18.72 -20.78 0.58
C ILE A 148 -18.71 -19.56 -0.36
N GLN A 149 -19.81 -19.28 -1.07
CA GLN A 149 -19.88 -18.13 -1.97
C GLN A 149 -19.67 -16.80 -1.23
N LYS A 150 -20.31 -16.65 -0.07
CA LYS A 150 -20.10 -15.48 0.79
C LYS A 150 -18.64 -15.38 1.26
N PHE A 151 -18.09 -16.49 1.76
CA PHE A 151 -16.71 -16.56 2.22
C PHE A 151 -15.70 -16.17 1.11
N MET A 152 -15.88 -16.66 -0.11
CA MET A 152 -15.03 -16.29 -1.24
C MET A 152 -15.05 -14.78 -1.52
N GLY A 153 -16.22 -14.14 -1.43
CA GLY A 153 -16.35 -12.68 -1.60
C GLY A 153 -15.67 -11.89 -0.48
N ASP A 154 -15.88 -12.30 0.77
CA ASP A 154 -15.30 -11.64 1.95
C ASP A 154 -13.77 -11.82 1.99
N LEU A 155 -13.28 -13.04 1.70
CA LEU A 155 -11.86 -13.35 1.58
C LEU A 155 -11.23 -12.60 0.41
N GLY A 156 -11.87 -12.58 -0.75
CA GLY A 156 -11.38 -11.87 -1.93
C GLY A 156 -11.24 -10.37 -1.69
N THR A 157 -12.22 -9.75 -1.01
CA THR A 157 -12.15 -8.35 -0.59
C THR A 157 -10.98 -8.09 0.37
N THR A 158 -10.73 -9.00 1.30
CA THR A 158 -9.66 -8.88 2.30
C THR A 158 -8.29 -9.03 1.66
N ILE A 159 -8.10 -10.05 0.81
CA ILE A 159 -6.88 -10.27 0.03
C ILE A 159 -6.63 -9.08 -0.90
N GLY A 160 -7.65 -8.57 -1.59
CA GLY A 160 -7.51 -7.42 -2.47
C GLY A 160 -6.90 -6.22 -1.76
N LYS A 161 -7.36 -5.93 -0.54
CA LYS A 161 -6.80 -4.85 0.30
C LYS A 161 -5.35 -5.10 0.71
N ALA A 162 -5.00 -6.34 1.04
CA ALA A 162 -3.63 -6.72 1.37
C ALA A 162 -2.71 -6.58 0.14
N LEU A 163 -3.06 -7.23 -0.98
CA LEU A 163 -2.29 -7.20 -2.23
C LEU A 163 -2.07 -5.79 -2.77
N ALA A 164 -3.11 -4.95 -2.73
CA ALA A 164 -3.04 -3.57 -3.20
C ALA A 164 -1.91 -2.77 -2.54
N SER A 165 -1.46 -3.19 -1.36
CA SER A 165 -0.57 -2.41 -0.52
C SER A 165 0.81 -3.09 -0.29
N ILE A 166 1.03 -4.30 -0.81
CA ILE A 166 2.29 -5.06 -0.70
C ILE A 166 3.33 -4.69 -1.78
N PRO A 167 4.65 -4.68 -1.48
CA PRO A 167 5.25 -4.70 -0.14
C PRO A 167 5.05 -3.39 0.62
N PHE A 168 5.05 -3.50 1.95
CA PHE A 168 5.06 -2.38 2.88
C PHE A 168 6.44 -2.29 3.49
N ASP A 169 7.28 -1.41 2.97
CA ASP A 169 8.55 -1.08 3.62
C ASP A 169 8.61 0.44 3.74
N THR A 170 8.66 0.94 4.97
CA THR A 170 8.80 2.37 5.21
C THR A 170 10.15 2.56 5.89
N PRO A 171 11.13 3.20 5.22
CA PRO A 171 12.40 3.47 5.84
C PRO A 171 12.20 4.40 7.04
N ALA A 172 13.10 4.32 8.02
CA ALA A 172 13.09 5.25 9.13
C ALA A 172 13.20 6.68 8.61
N ARG A 173 12.25 7.54 9.02
CA ARG A 173 12.16 8.93 8.54
C ARG A 173 13.47 9.67 8.76
N ARG A 174 13.88 10.46 7.78
CA ARG A 174 15.02 11.39 7.89
C ARG A 174 14.54 12.84 7.81
N GLU A 175 15.23 13.72 8.53
CA GLU A 175 15.02 15.16 8.45
C GLU A 175 15.27 15.69 7.03
N VAL A 176 14.38 16.56 6.55
CA VAL A 176 14.47 17.20 5.24
C VAL A 176 15.33 18.45 5.33
N LYS A 177 16.24 18.65 4.37
CA LYS A 177 16.94 19.92 4.15
C LYS A 177 16.53 20.52 2.81
N LEU A 178 16.27 21.83 2.79
CA LEU A 178 15.94 22.57 1.58
C LEU A 178 17.16 23.35 1.04
N PRO A 179 17.34 23.47 -0.29
CA PRO A 179 16.54 22.79 -1.32
C PRO A 179 16.74 21.27 -1.27
N PHE A 180 15.65 20.53 -1.46
CA PHE A 180 15.66 19.07 -1.50
C PHE A 180 15.67 18.61 -2.95
N ALA A 181 16.52 17.64 -3.26
CA ALA A 181 16.52 16.96 -4.55
C ALA A 181 16.84 15.48 -4.36
N ALA A 182 16.15 14.62 -5.10
CA ALA A 182 16.44 13.20 -5.15
C ALA A 182 16.22 12.66 -6.56
N THR A 183 17.18 11.84 -7.00
CA THR A 183 17.05 10.97 -8.17
C THR A 183 16.77 9.57 -7.65
N LEU A 184 15.65 8.98 -8.07
CA LEU A 184 15.07 7.76 -7.53
C LEU A 184 15.09 6.61 -8.56
N THR A 185 15.96 6.75 -9.57
CA THR A 185 16.22 5.75 -10.62
C THR A 185 17.47 4.93 -10.35
N ASP A 186 18.37 5.37 -9.47
CA ASP A 186 19.66 4.74 -9.17
C ASP A 186 19.58 3.59 -8.14
N SER A 187 18.37 3.07 -7.93
CA SER A 187 18.05 2.05 -6.93
C SER A 187 18.27 2.49 -5.48
N ILE A 188 18.34 3.80 -5.21
CA ILE A 188 18.46 4.36 -3.87
C ILE A 188 17.12 4.96 -3.44
N ASP A 189 16.62 4.54 -2.27
CA ASP A 189 15.44 5.15 -1.64
C ASP A 189 15.79 6.48 -0.94
N SER A 190 14.83 7.38 -0.80
CA SER A 190 14.92 8.63 -0.05
C SER A 190 14.04 8.59 1.22
N PRO A 191 14.63 8.37 2.41
CA PRO A 191 13.92 8.37 3.68
C PRO A 191 13.36 9.74 4.11
N GLU A 192 13.74 10.81 3.41
CA GLU A 192 13.16 12.15 3.52
C GLU A 192 11.73 12.20 2.96
N LEU A 193 11.41 11.32 2.00
CA LEU A 193 10.06 11.09 1.50
C LEU A 193 9.40 10.01 2.37
N TYR A 194 8.27 10.33 2.98
CA TYR A 194 7.60 9.45 3.94
C TYR A 194 6.17 9.09 3.51
N THR A 195 5.79 7.84 3.77
CA THR A 195 4.46 7.25 3.51
C THR A 195 3.98 6.53 4.76
N GLU A 196 2.68 6.33 4.93
CA GLU A 196 2.16 5.52 6.04
C GLU A 196 2.55 4.05 5.93
N ASP A 197 2.54 3.35 7.06
CA ASP A 197 3.03 1.97 7.16
C ASP A 197 2.22 0.94 6.35
N ILE A 198 1.03 1.33 5.87
CA ILE A 198 0.17 0.50 5.02
C ILE A 198 0.09 0.99 3.58
N THR A 199 0.93 1.96 3.21
CA THR A 199 1.13 2.38 1.83
C THR A 199 2.13 1.43 1.19
N HIS A 200 1.82 0.93 -0.01
CA HIS A 200 2.83 0.24 -0.79
C HIS A 200 4.01 1.20 -1.01
N ARG A 201 5.25 0.72 -0.83
CA ARG A 201 6.46 1.44 -1.19
C ARG A 201 7.55 0.47 -1.60
N ARG A 202 8.23 0.73 -2.71
CA ARG A 202 9.45 0.02 -3.11
C ARG A 202 10.25 0.81 -4.11
N ILE A 203 11.54 0.53 -4.15
CA ILE A 203 12.40 0.90 -5.27
C ILE A 203 12.26 -0.15 -6.39
N LEU A 204 11.90 0.31 -7.59
CA LEU A 204 12.02 -0.44 -8.83
C LEU A 204 13.42 -0.21 -9.40
N PRO A 205 14.26 -1.27 -9.51
CA PRO A 205 15.64 -1.12 -9.95
C PRO A 205 15.74 -0.42 -11.31
N ASN A 206 16.60 0.59 -11.40
CA ASN A 206 16.83 1.38 -12.62
C ASN A 206 15.57 2.08 -13.18
N ASP A 207 14.53 2.30 -12.37
CA ASP A 207 13.26 2.84 -12.84
C ASP A 207 12.68 3.96 -11.94
N CYS A 208 12.19 3.64 -10.74
CA CYS A 208 11.58 4.65 -9.86
C CYS A 208 11.34 4.17 -8.42
N LEU A 209 11.06 5.11 -7.52
CA LEU A 209 10.40 4.84 -6.25
C LEU A 209 8.89 4.71 -6.48
N GLU A 210 8.36 3.49 -6.40
CA GLU A 210 6.93 3.20 -6.50
C GLU A 210 6.25 3.33 -5.14
N PHE A 211 5.07 3.97 -5.09
CA PHE A 211 4.22 3.96 -3.90
C PHE A 211 2.72 4.03 -4.21
N GLY A 212 1.86 3.70 -3.23
CA GLY A 212 0.42 3.95 -3.28
C GLY A 212 -0.42 2.98 -2.45
N ALA A 213 -1.68 3.33 -2.16
CA ALA A 213 -2.64 2.43 -1.51
C ALA A 213 -3.95 2.38 -2.32
N PRO A 214 -3.96 1.75 -3.51
CA PRO A 214 -5.03 1.89 -4.51
C PRO A 214 -6.46 1.64 -4.01
N LEU A 215 -6.63 0.78 -2.99
CA LEU A 215 -7.93 0.46 -2.38
C LEU A 215 -8.20 1.23 -1.07
N ASN A 216 -7.30 2.12 -0.66
CA ASN A 216 -7.41 2.90 0.56
C ASN A 216 -6.78 4.30 0.42
N TYR A 217 -7.55 5.22 -0.18
CA TYR A 217 -7.10 6.59 -0.47
C TYR A 217 -6.48 7.33 0.71
N ARG A 218 -6.94 7.06 1.95
CA ARG A 218 -6.42 7.69 3.17
C ARG A 218 -4.90 7.55 3.32
N TYR A 219 -4.30 6.55 2.69
CA TYR A 219 -2.87 6.25 2.77
C TYR A 219 -2.17 6.39 1.41
N SER A 220 -2.85 6.90 0.38
CA SER A 220 -2.25 7.04 -0.95
C SER A 220 -1.56 8.38 -1.17
N TRP A 221 -0.64 8.70 -0.27
CA TRP A 221 0.14 9.93 -0.32
C TRP A 221 1.56 9.67 0.13
N MET A 222 2.47 10.52 -0.33
CA MET A 222 3.87 10.60 0.10
C MET A 222 4.18 12.06 0.45
N SER A 223 4.70 12.29 1.65
CA SER A 223 5.04 13.62 2.16
C SER A 223 6.54 13.85 2.09
N LEU A 224 6.97 15.06 1.73
CA LEU A 224 8.35 15.48 1.98
C LEU A 224 8.49 15.84 3.46
N GLY A 225 8.96 14.89 4.27
CA GLY A 225 9.03 15.01 5.73
C GLY A 225 7.77 15.59 6.36
N ASP A 226 7.97 16.39 7.41
CA ASP A 226 6.91 17.14 8.10
C ASP A 226 7.07 18.67 7.92
N ILE A 227 7.86 19.10 6.93
CA ILE A 227 8.08 20.53 6.65
C ILE A 227 6.78 21.22 6.22
N ARG A 228 6.64 22.49 6.59
CA ARG A 228 5.49 23.32 6.22
C ARG A 228 5.94 24.59 5.54
N LEU A 229 5.60 24.73 4.27
CA LEU A 229 6.05 25.82 3.41
C LEU A 229 4.86 26.66 2.94
N ALA A 230 5.02 27.98 3.00
CA ALA A 230 4.06 28.93 2.42
C ALA A 230 4.38 29.18 0.94
N LYS A 231 5.64 29.43 0.61
CA LYS A 231 6.07 29.71 -0.76
C LYS A 231 6.98 28.57 -1.21
N VAL A 232 6.56 27.82 -2.20
CA VAL A 232 7.23 26.58 -2.58
C VAL A 232 7.16 26.36 -4.08
N HIS A 233 8.23 25.80 -4.63
CA HIS A 233 8.30 25.30 -5.99
C HIS A 233 8.70 23.83 -5.94
N VAL A 234 7.84 22.98 -6.50
CA VAL A 234 7.97 21.53 -6.59
C VAL A 234 8.09 21.15 -8.05
N LYS A 235 9.12 20.40 -8.40
CA LYS A 235 9.20 19.67 -9.67
C LYS A 235 9.27 18.19 -9.38
N VAL A 236 8.49 17.39 -10.09
CA VAL A 236 8.50 15.94 -9.90
C VAL A 236 8.07 15.21 -11.16
N ASP A 237 8.78 14.13 -11.49
CA ASP A 237 8.43 13.22 -12.56
C ASP A 237 7.66 12.04 -11.98
N MET A 238 6.41 11.85 -12.41
CA MET A 238 5.55 10.77 -11.91
C MET A 238 4.97 9.96 -13.06
N LYS A 239 4.85 8.64 -12.88
CA LYS A 239 4.12 7.76 -13.80
C LYS A 239 3.22 6.80 -13.04
N MET A 240 2.18 6.31 -13.67
CA MET A 240 1.35 5.24 -13.10
C MET A 240 1.95 3.87 -13.38
N THR A 241 2.11 3.07 -12.34
CA THR A 241 2.72 1.73 -12.43
C THR A 241 1.72 0.61 -12.19
N MET A 242 0.62 0.89 -11.50
CA MET A 242 -0.51 -0.05 -11.32
C MET A 242 -1.84 0.72 -11.35
N GLU A 243 -2.83 0.12 -12.00
CA GLU A 243 -4.21 0.61 -12.05
C GLU A 243 -5.14 -0.35 -11.31
N VAL A 244 -6.15 0.18 -10.62
CA VAL A 244 -7.27 -0.64 -10.14
C VAL A 244 -8.31 -0.76 -11.26
N PRO A 245 -8.72 -1.98 -11.65
CA PRO A 245 -9.78 -2.17 -12.62
C PRO A 245 -11.07 -1.41 -12.24
N ASN A 246 -11.74 -0.81 -13.23
CA ASN A 246 -13.01 -0.10 -13.06
C ASN A 246 -12.97 1.08 -12.08
N ARG A 247 -11.78 1.64 -11.80
CA ARG A 247 -11.61 2.91 -11.10
C ARG A 247 -11.08 3.95 -12.07
N ASP A 248 -11.24 5.21 -11.69
CA ASP A 248 -10.67 6.34 -12.42
C ASP A 248 -9.41 6.82 -11.67
N PRO A 249 -8.22 6.36 -12.08
CA PRO A 249 -6.99 6.66 -11.38
C PRO A 249 -6.47 8.06 -11.69
N TYR A 250 -5.78 8.65 -10.73
CA TYR A 250 -5.16 9.96 -10.89
C TYR A 250 -3.88 10.08 -10.07
N MET A 251 -3.03 11.03 -10.43
CA MET A 251 -1.83 11.37 -9.68
C MET A 251 -1.57 12.86 -9.68
N GLY A 252 -1.01 13.39 -8.61
CA GLY A 252 -0.84 14.83 -8.49
C GLY A 252 0.05 15.28 -7.36
N VAL A 253 0.27 16.59 -7.33
CA VAL A 253 1.11 17.28 -6.34
C VAL A 253 0.23 18.24 -5.57
N MET A 254 0.25 18.11 -4.24
CA MET A 254 -0.37 19.04 -3.33
C MET A 254 0.67 19.94 -2.69
N VAL A 255 0.44 21.24 -2.76
CA VAL A 255 1.17 22.25 -1.99
C VAL A 255 0.26 22.85 -0.93
N ARG A 256 0.86 23.29 0.19
CA ARG A 256 0.14 23.83 1.36
C ARG A 256 -0.89 22.86 1.98
N GLY A 257 -0.59 21.56 1.96
CA GLY A 257 -1.44 20.52 2.56
C GLY A 257 -1.55 20.65 4.09
N GLN A 258 -2.75 20.91 4.58
CA GLN A 258 -3.10 21.03 6.00
C GLN A 258 -3.37 19.66 6.65
N SER A 259 -3.86 18.71 5.86
CA SER A 259 -3.99 17.30 6.22
C SER A 259 -3.47 16.42 5.07
N TYR A 260 -3.64 15.11 5.19
CA TYR A 260 -3.30 14.16 4.12
C TYR A 260 -4.48 13.89 3.17
N LEU A 261 -5.63 14.54 3.39
CA LEU A 261 -6.78 14.45 2.50
C LEU A 261 -6.63 15.42 1.34
N GLY A 262 -6.97 14.96 0.13
CA GLY A 262 -6.90 15.71 -1.13
C GLY A 262 -7.53 17.11 -1.12
N ASN A 263 -8.53 17.32 -0.27
CA ASN A 263 -9.32 18.55 -0.16
C ASN A 263 -8.83 19.55 0.88
N CYS A 264 -7.68 19.31 1.49
CA CYS A 264 -7.12 20.13 2.55
C CYS A 264 -5.82 20.81 2.10
N GLY A 265 -5.74 21.28 0.86
CA GLY A 265 -4.57 21.96 0.30
C GLY A 265 -4.82 22.37 -1.16
N HIS A 266 -3.76 22.78 -1.88
CA HIS A 266 -3.84 23.04 -3.32
C HIS A 266 -3.30 21.82 -4.07
N LEU A 267 -4.18 20.88 -4.40
CA LEU A 267 -3.84 19.66 -5.14
C LEU A 267 -4.10 19.84 -6.63
N ALA A 268 -3.04 19.90 -7.42
CA ALA A 268 -3.10 19.81 -8.87
C ALA A 268 -2.82 18.37 -9.31
N PHE A 269 -3.69 17.78 -10.12
CA PHE A 269 -3.58 16.37 -10.49
C PHE A 269 -4.06 16.11 -11.92
N VAL A 270 -3.67 14.96 -12.47
CA VAL A 270 -4.06 14.52 -13.81
C VAL A 270 -4.75 13.16 -13.75
N ARG A 271 -5.82 12.99 -14.54
CA ARG A 271 -6.50 11.70 -14.73
C ARG A 271 -5.97 10.98 -15.98
N LYS A 272 -6.29 9.70 -16.10
CA LYS A 272 -5.83 8.84 -17.21
C LYS A 272 -6.20 9.36 -18.60
N ASP A 273 -7.30 10.10 -18.71
CA ASP A 273 -7.75 10.67 -19.97
C ASP A 273 -6.96 11.93 -20.39
N GLY A 274 -6.04 12.41 -19.56
CA GLY A 274 -5.23 13.60 -19.79
C GLY A 274 -5.81 14.89 -19.21
N THR A 275 -6.98 14.85 -18.58
CA THR A 275 -7.60 16.04 -17.99
C THR A 275 -6.89 16.42 -16.68
N VAL A 276 -6.54 17.71 -16.57
CA VAL A 276 -5.82 18.30 -15.44
C VAL A 276 -6.83 19.03 -14.57
N TYR A 277 -6.79 18.72 -13.28
CA TYR A 277 -7.70 19.27 -12.29
C TYR A 277 -6.96 20.01 -11.18
N LEU A 278 -7.65 20.97 -10.58
CA LEU A 278 -7.34 21.51 -9.27
C LEU A 278 -8.44 21.10 -8.31
N ASN A 279 -8.07 20.48 -7.18
CA ASN A 279 -9.05 20.27 -6.13
C ASN A 279 -9.34 21.59 -5.42
N GLU A 280 -10.61 21.98 -5.39
CA GLU A 280 -11.06 23.22 -4.78
C GLU A 280 -12.00 22.95 -3.61
N ARG A 281 -11.72 23.61 -2.49
CA ARG A 281 -12.59 23.59 -1.32
C ARG A 281 -13.65 24.68 -1.47
N GLU A 282 -14.91 24.30 -1.28
CA GLU A 282 -16.06 25.20 -1.43
C GLU A 282 -16.46 25.87 -0.10
N ASP A 283 -16.26 25.21 1.04
CA ASP A 283 -16.70 25.72 2.35
C ASP A 283 -15.90 25.19 3.56
N ASP A 284 -16.18 25.76 4.74
CA ASP A 284 -15.55 25.39 6.01
C ASP A 284 -16.01 24.03 6.55
N VAL A 285 -17.11 23.46 6.05
CA VAL A 285 -17.60 22.13 6.46
C VAL A 285 -17.02 20.99 5.63
N GLY A 286 -16.15 21.32 4.66
CA GLY A 286 -15.33 20.36 3.93
C GLY A 286 -15.96 19.88 2.63
N LYS A 287 -16.91 20.63 2.06
CA LYS A 287 -17.36 20.43 0.68
C LYS A 287 -16.25 20.83 -0.30
N TRP A 288 -16.11 20.07 -1.37
CA TRP A 288 -15.07 20.25 -2.38
C TRP A 288 -15.54 19.70 -3.73
N HIS A 289 -14.87 20.16 -4.79
CA HIS A 289 -15.00 19.63 -6.14
C HIS A 289 -13.63 19.57 -6.83
N ASP A 290 -13.58 18.85 -7.94
CA ASP A 290 -12.42 18.82 -8.83
C ASP A 290 -12.69 19.80 -9.98
N GLU A 291 -12.03 20.96 -9.99
CA GLU A 291 -12.16 21.97 -11.05
C GLU A 291 -11.35 21.55 -12.28
N ASP A 292 -12.01 21.41 -13.44
CA ASP A 292 -11.37 21.09 -14.72
C ASP A 292 -10.60 22.30 -15.24
N LEU A 293 -9.27 22.21 -15.30
CA LEU A 293 -8.41 23.29 -15.78
C LEU A 293 -8.09 23.18 -17.28
N GLY A 294 -8.37 22.04 -17.90
CA GLY A 294 -8.04 21.71 -19.27
C GLY A 294 -7.41 20.33 -19.44
N LYS A 295 -6.87 20.05 -20.63
CA LYS A 295 -6.49 18.70 -21.04
C LYS A 295 -5.15 18.66 -21.78
N ILE A 296 -4.35 17.63 -21.48
CA ILE A 296 -3.13 17.28 -22.21
C ILE A 296 -3.51 16.29 -23.31
N ALA A 297 -3.24 16.64 -24.57
CA ALA A 297 -3.48 15.76 -25.71
C ALA A 297 -2.54 14.55 -25.65
N ASP A 298 -3.08 13.36 -25.96
CA ASP A 298 -2.33 12.10 -26.09
C ASP A 298 -1.45 11.71 -24.89
N LEU A 299 -1.86 12.12 -23.68
CA LEU A 299 -1.13 11.79 -22.45
C LEU A 299 -1.07 10.28 -22.25
N ASN A 300 0.15 9.74 -22.17
CA ASN A 300 0.37 8.39 -21.68
C ASN A 300 0.79 8.43 -20.21
N ILE A 301 -0.19 8.33 -19.31
CA ILE A 301 0.02 8.38 -17.86
C ILE A 301 0.93 7.25 -17.31
N LYS A 302 1.22 6.21 -18.12
CA LYS A 302 2.17 5.15 -17.76
C LYS A 302 3.64 5.51 -18.08
N GLN A 303 3.86 6.60 -18.79
CA GLN A 303 5.18 7.23 -18.95
C GLN A 303 5.33 8.35 -17.91
N PHE A 304 6.56 8.80 -17.68
CA PHE A 304 6.81 9.91 -16.78
C PHE A 304 6.17 11.19 -17.31
N VAL A 305 5.29 11.75 -16.48
CA VAL A 305 4.62 13.04 -16.63
C VAL A 305 5.34 14.03 -15.73
N HIS A 306 5.76 15.17 -16.30
CA HIS A 306 6.52 16.19 -15.60
C HIS A 306 5.59 17.21 -14.94
N PHE A 307 5.57 17.23 -13.61
CA PHE A 307 4.87 18.24 -12.82
C PHE A 307 5.85 19.35 -12.41
N ASP A 308 5.46 20.60 -12.63
CA ASP A 308 6.12 21.81 -12.13
C ASP A 308 5.05 22.71 -11.49
N ILE A 309 4.96 22.63 -10.16
CA ILE A 309 3.96 23.33 -9.35
C ILE A 309 4.64 24.37 -8.47
N ARG A 310 4.19 25.62 -8.60
CA ARG A 310 4.72 26.75 -7.83
C ARG A 310 3.60 27.52 -7.17
N ILE A 311 3.75 27.83 -5.89
CA ILE A 311 2.88 28.76 -5.18
C ILE A 311 3.73 29.80 -4.44
N ASP A 312 3.43 31.07 -4.64
CA ASP A 312 4.04 32.20 -3.94
C ASP A 312 2.96 33.22 -3.53
N ASP A 313 3.35 34.43 -3.13
CA ASP A 313 2.41 35.46 -2.68
C ASP A 313 1.48 35.97 -3.79
N ASN A 314 1.86 35.77 -5.07
CA ASN A 314 1.09 36.29 -6.19
C ASN A 314 0.07 35.28 -6.71
N GLY A 315 0.40 33.98 -6.69
CA GLY A 315 -0.46 32.99 -7.30
C GLY A 315 0.06 31.56 -7.26
N LEU A 316 -0.81 30.68 -7.77
CA LEU A 316 -0.55 29.28 -8.03
C LEU A 316 -0.30 29.09 -9.53
N CYS A 317 0.86 28.52 -9.86
CA CYS A 317 1.25 28.12 -11.21
C CYS A 317 1.28 26.58 -11.26
N ILE A 318 0.54 26.02 -12.21
CA ILE A 318 0.44 24.58 -12.45
C ILE A 318 0.95 24.34 -13.86
N ARG A 319 2.03 23.56 -13.99
CA ARG A 319 2.51 23.05 -15.27
C ARG A 319 2.60 21.54 -15.20
N VAL A 320 2.05 20.88 -16.21
CA VAL A 320 2.06 19.42 -16.33
C VAL A 320 2.32 19.10 -17.81
N ASP A 321 3.52 18.63 -18.14
CA ASP A 321 4.00 18.49 -19.52
C ASP A 321 3.69 19.74 -20.37
N GLY A 322 2.90 19.58 -21.45
CA GLY A 322 2.49 20.65 -22.36
C GLY A 322 1.39 21.56 -21.84
N PHE A 323 0.82 21.28 -20.66
CA PHE A 323 -0.22 22.10 -20.03
C PHE A 323 0.36 23.14 -19.07
N SER A 324 -0.20 24.36 -19.06
CA SER A 324 0.19 25.43 -18.14
C SER A 324 -1.00 26.29 -17.77
N ARG A 325 -1.22 26.50 -16.46
CA ARG A 325 -2.22 27.42 -15.91
C ARG A 325 -1.60 28.26 -14.78
N ARG A 326 -1.97 29.53 -14.72
CA ARG A 326 -1.65 30.42 -13.60
C ARG A 326 -2.95 31.02 -13.07
N MET A 327 -3.07 31.07 -11.75
CA MET A 327 -4.21 31.65 -11.03
C MET A 327 -3.67 32.61 -9.99
N ALA A 328 -4.27 33.80 -9.85
CA ALA A 328 -3.92 34.68 -8.74
C ALA A 328 -4.48 34.07 -7.44
N LEU A 329 -3.80 34.29 -6.30
CA LEU A 329 -4.32 33.80 -5.02
C LEU A 329 -5.69 34.42 -4.69
N SER A 330 -5.97 35.64 -5.15
CA SER A 330 -7.25 36.32 -4.99
C SER A 330 -8.41 35.64 -5.71
N ASP A 331 -8.11 34.84 -6.73
CA ASP A 331 -9.11 34.19 -7.57
C ASP A 331 -9.46 32.79 -7.03
N LEU A 332 -8.70 32.29 -6.06
CA LEU A 332 -8.97 31.00 -5.42
C LEU A 332 -10.06 31.16 -4.35
N PRO A 333 -11.08 30.29 -4.33
CA PRO A 333 -12.17 30.37 -3.35
C PRO A 333 -11.67 30.20 -1.91
N TYR A 334 -10.59 29.43 -1.74
CA TYR A 334 -9.93 29.20 -0.46
C TYR A 334 -8.41 29.18 -0.65
N VAL A 335 -7.69 29.90 0.20
CA VAL A 335 -6.22 29.93 0.21
C VAL A 335 -5.70 29.37 1.52
N PHE A 336 -4.91 28.30 1.42
CA PHE A 336 -4.33 27.66 2.60
C PHE A 336 -3.08 28.40 3.06
N THR A 337 -2.80 28.34 4.37
CA THR A 337 -1.54 28.82 4.98
C THR A 337 -0.39 27.87 4.67
N ALA A 338 0.81 28.12 5.22
CA ALA A 338 1.93 27.18 5.13
C ALA A 338 1.49 25.74 5.45
N GLY A 339 1.94 24.79 4.64
CA GLY A 339 1.52 23.40 4.77
C GLY A 339 2.47 22.44 4.07
N ARG A 340 2.12 21.16 4.09
CA ARG A 340 2.96 20.09 3.56
C ARG A 340 3.04 20.12 2.03
N VAL A 341 4.09 19.48 1.52
CA VAL A 341 4.21 19.08 0.12
C VAL A 341 3.90 17.58 0.05
N LEU A 342 2.84 17.22 -0.66
CA LEU A 342 2.41 15.83 -0.80
C LEU A 342 2.38 15.43 -2.28
N LEU A 343 2.80 14.21 -2.57
CA LEU A 343 2.50 13.51 -3.81
C LEU A 343 1.30 12.60 -3.53
N ILE A 344 0.30 12.61 -4.40
CA ILE A 344 -0.97 11.90 -4.20
C ILE A 344 -1.18 10.87 -5.31
N ALA A 345 -1.60 9.66 -4.94
CA ALA A 345 -1.93 8.56 -5.86
C ALA A 345 -3.41 8.13 -5.68
N GLY A 346 -4.30 8.57 -6.54
CA GLY A 346 -5.72 8.20 -6.50
C GLY A 346 -5.98 6.87 -7.21
N HIS A 347 -6.44 5.84 -6.51
CA HIS A 347 -6.84 4.54 -7.09
C HIS A 347 -5.76 3.84 -7.94
N CYS A 348 -4.49 4.12 -7.68
CA CYS A 348 -3.36 3.59 -8.42
C CYS A 348 -2.12 3.44 -7.52
N ARG A 349 -1.05 2.89 -8.11
CA ARG A 349 0.33 3.12 -7.66
C ARG A 349 1.02 4.03 -8.65
N ILE A 350 1.93 4.85 -8.14
CA ILE A 350 2.74 5.75 -8.96
C ILE A 350 4.22 5.56 -8.66
N GLY A 351 5.04 5.73 -9.70
CA GLY A 351 6.49 5.74 -9.64
C GLY A 351 7.02 7.17 -9.74
N ILE A 352 8.01 7.50 -8.91
CA ILE A 352 8.71 8.80 -8.89
C ILE A 352 10.17 8.59 -9.29
N SER A 353 10.71 9.40 -10.20
CA SER A 353 12.12 9.30 -10.65
C SER A 353 12.97 10.51 -10.32
N ASN A 354 12.46 11.73 -10.46
CA ASN A 354 13.15 12.95 -10.07
C ASN A 354 12.20 13.80 -9.24
N ILE A 355 12.69 14.37 -8.14
CA ILE A 355 11.96 15.34 -7.35
C ILE A 355 12.90 16.46 -6.91
N GLU A 356 12.44 17.70 -7.05
CA GLU A 356 13.09 18.90 -6.54
C GLU A 356 12.06 19.71 -5.76
N VAL A 357 12.41 20.14 -4.55
CA VAL A 357 11.57 21.03 -3.74
C VAL A 357 12.41 22.17 -3.22
N THR A 358 11.97 23.39 -3.50
CA THR A 358 12.64 24.63 -3.07
C THR A 358 11.66 25.54 -2.35
N GLU A 359 12.09 26.11 -1.22
CA GLU A 359 11.37 27.20 -0.58
C GLU A 359 11.69 28.50 -1.33
N LEU A 360 10.66 29.28 -1.62
CA LEU A 360 10.79 30.56 -2.31
C LEU A 360 10.90 31.69 -1.29
N GLN A 361 11.65 32.73 -1.66
CA GLN A 361 11.80 33.94 -0.84
C GLN A 361 10.55 34.83 -0.89
#